data_AF-A0AAW2V128-F1
#
_entry.id   AF-A0AAW2V128-F1
#
_cell.length_a   1.000
_cell.length_b   1.000
_cell.length_c   1.000
_cell.angle_alpha   90.00
_cell.angle_beta   90.00
_cell.angle_gamma   90.00
#
_symmetry.space_group_name_H-M   'P 1'
#
loop_
_entity.id
_entity.type
_entity.pdbx_description
1 polymer ?
#
loop_
_entity_poly.entity_id
_entity_poly.type
_entity_poly.pdbx_seq_one_letter_code
_entity_poly.pdbx_strand_id
1 'polypeptide(L)'
;MQKATRLETRPAGSSTFLAGKMASTLRPVTNLVRALNFQLRGGRHNVVVVDKASYDSCSVPAGAPTYRSGNDTLTLKKGANYFICGFTGHCQNGMKIAPIAAWFA
;
A
#
# COMPACT_ATOMS: atom_id res chain seq x y z
N MET A 1 6.79 -19.11 -0.11
CA MET A 1 5.54 -18.93 -0.90
C MET A 1 4.75 -17.77 -0.30
N GLN A 2 5.04 -16.53 -0.70
CA GLN A 2 4.23 -15.37 -0.28
C GLN A 2 2.87 -15.45 -0.99
N LYS A 3 1.82 -15.80 -0.24
CA LYS A 3 0.44 -15.67 -0.72
C LYS A 3 0.23 -14.21 -1.11
N ALA A 4 0.13 -13.94 -2.42
CA ALA A 4 -0.45 -12.70 -2.90
C ALA A 4 -1.90 -12.67 -2.38
N THR A 5 -2.15 -11.84 -1.37
CA THR A 5 -3.43 -11.88 -0.65
C THR A 5 -4.55 -11.45 -1.60
N ARG A 6 -5.50 -12.37 -1.72
CA ARG A 6 -6.67 -12.39 -2.60
C ARG A 6 -7.33 -11.02 -2.73
N LEU A 7 -7.54 -10.61 -3.98
CA LEU A 7 -8.45 -9.55 -4.39
C LEU A 7 -9.88 -9.97 -4.01
N GLU A 8 -10.45 -9.41 -2.95
CA GLU A 8 -11.89 -9.55 -2.69
C GLU A 8 -12.59 -8.39 -3.41
N THR A 9 -13.19 -8.69 -4.57
CA THR A 9 -13.96 -7.73 -5.35
C THR A 9 -15.27 -7.44 -4.65
N ARG A 10 -15.47 -6.22 -4.13
CA ARG A 10 -16.81 -5.76 -3.72
C ARG A 10 -17.57 -5.27 -4.95
N PRO A 11 -18.92 -5.38 -4.97
CA PRO A 11 -19.75 -4.89 -6.07
C PRO A 11 -19.82 -3.35 -6.01
N ALA A 12 -18.73 -2.70 -6.43
CA ALA A 12 -18.59 -1.28 -6.75
C ALA A 12 -17.22 -1.06 -7.39
N GLY A 13 -16.84 -1.91 -8.36
CA GLY A 13 -15.63 -1.77 -9.19
C GLY A 13 -14.27 -1.70 -8.47
N SER A 14 -14.20 -1.65 -7.14
CA SER A 14 -12.98 -1.40 -6.39
C SER A 14 -12.48 -2.68 -5.73
N SER A 15 -11.18 -2.90 -5.85
CA SER A 15 -10.52 -4.08 -5.28
C SER A 15 -9.92 -3.70 -3.94
N THR A 16 -10.30 -4.40 -2.88
CA THR A 16 -9.70 -4.19 -1.55
C THR A 16 -8.58 -5.19 -1.35
N PHE A 17 -7.40 -4.67 -1.04
CA PHE A 17 -6.20 -5.43 -0.75
C PHE A 17 -5.98 -5.46 0.76
N LEU A 18 -5.96 -6.67 1.30
CA LEU A 18 -5.57 -6.94 2.68
C LEU A 18 -4.13 -7.47 2.65
N ALA A 19 -3.16 -6.57 2.78
CA ALA A 19 -1.75 -6.96 2.88
C ALA A 19 -1.33 -6.83 4.36
N GLY A 20 -1.27 -7.99 5.04
CA GLY A 20 -1.12 -8.01 6.49
C GLY A 20 -2.27 -7.29 7.21
N LYS A 21 -1.96 -6.54 8.28
CA LYS A 21 -2.93 -5.69 9.00
C LYS A 21 -3.30 -4.38 8.26
N MET A 22 -2.71 -4.10 7.09
CA MET A 22 -3.09 -2.93 6.28
C MET A 22 -4.27 -3.27 5.36
N ALA A 23 -5.37 -2.53 5.51
CA ALA A 23 -6.47 -2.52 4.55
C ALA A 23 -6.29 -1.33 3.60
N SER A 24 -6.31 -1.61 2.30
CA SER A 24 -6.13 -0.58 1.28
C SER A 24 -7.00 -0.86 0.07
N THR A 25 -7.62 0.17 -0.51
CA THR A 25 -8.57 0.02 -1.61
C THR A 25 -7.99 0.61 -2.88
N LEU A 26 -7.87 -0.22 -3.92
CA LEU A 26 -7.49 0.22 -5.25
C LEU A 26 -8.72 0.71 -6.01
N ARG A 27 -8.61 1.92 -6.55
CA ARG A 27 -9.62 2.52 -7.41
C ARG A 27 -9.18 2.33 -8.87
N PRO A 28 -9.94 1.58 -9.67
CA PRO A 28 -9.69 1.53 -11.10
C PRO A 28 -10.21 2.80 -11.76
N VAL A 29 -9.33 3.45 -12.51
CA VAL A 29 -9.70 4.52 -13.45
C VAL A 29 -9.52 3.87 -14.81
N THR A 30 -10.61 3.36 -15.39
CA THR A 30 -10.66 2.65 -16.68
C THR A 30 -9.68 1.47 -16.79
N ASN A 31 -10.03 0.26 -16.32
CA ASN A 31 -9.19 -0.96 -16.33
C ASN A 31 -7.75 -0.83 -15.77
N LEU A 32 -7.41 0.32 -15.17
CA LEU A 32 -6.08 0.65 -14.69
C LEU A 32 -6.16 1.00 -13.22
N VAL A 33 -5.33 0.32 -12.43
CA VAL A 33 -5.13 0.62 -11.03
C VAL A 33 -4.19 1.83 -10.94
N ARG A 34 -4.72 3.02 -10.63
CA ARG A 34 -3.92 4.26 -10.55
C ARG A 34 -3.78 4.83 -9.15
N ALA A 35 -4.66 4.45 -8.22
CA ALA A 35 -4.76 5.06 -6.91
C ALA A 35 -5.00 4.04 -5.80
N LEU A 36 -4.26 4.15 -4.71
CA LEU A 36 -4.45 3.36 -3.48
C LEU A 36 -4.88 4.26 -2.32
N ASN A 37 -5.97 3.89 -1.65
CA ASN A 37 -6.44 4.54 -0.44
C ASN A 37 -6.12 3.69 0.79
N PHE A 38 -5.43 4.25 1.77
CA PHE A 38 -5.12 3.56 3.02
C PHE A 38 -6.06 3.98 4.14
N GLN A 39 -6.73 3.02 4.77
CA GLN A 39 -7.56 3.29 5.94
C GLN A 39 -6.79 3.02 7.23
N LEU A 40 -6.35 4.08 7.90
CA LEU A 40 -5.55 4.02 9.12
C LEU A 40 -6.42 4.45 10.31
N ARG A 41 -6.85 3.50 11.14
CA ARG A 41 -7.70 3.82 12.31
C ARG A 41 -6.84 4.32 13.48
N GLY A 42 -7.18 5.50 14.02
CA GLY A 42 -6.70 5.97 15.32
C GLY A 42 -5.27 6.53 15.39
N GLY A 43 -4.71 7.05 14.28
CA GLY A 43 -3.43 7.79 14.30
C GLY A 43 -2.17 6.98 14.67
N ARG A 44 -2.32 5.68 14.94
CA ARG A 44 -1.23 4.76 15.33
C ARG A 44 -0.51 4.13 14.14
N HIS A 45 -0.87 4.56 12.93
CA HIS A 45 -0.35 4.00 11.69
C HIS A 45 -0.09 5.12 10.70
N ASN A 46 0.88 4.91 9.83
CA ASN A 46 1.20 5.78 8.72
C ASN A 46 1.50 4.93 7.49
N VAL A 47 1.61 5.60 6.35
CA VAL A 47 2.08 5.01 5.10
C VAL A 47 3.32 5.76 4.69
N VAL A 48 4.41 5.05 4.54
CA VAL A 48 5.68 5.58 4.05
C VAL A 48 5.95 4.97 2.69
N VAL A 49 6.21 5.82 1.70
CA VAL A 49 6.63 5.39 0.36
C VAL A 49 8.12 5.11 0.40
N VAL A 50 8.50 3.89 0.03
CA VAL A 50 9.89 3.43 0.11
C VAL A 50 10.32 2.74 -1.18
N ASP A 51 11.61 2.42 -1.29
CA ASP A 51 12.13 1.54 -2.33
C ASP A 51 12.07 0.06 -1.90
N LYS A 52 12.49 -0.84 -2.80
CA LYS A 52 12.47 -2.28 -2.53
C LYS A 52 13.38 -2.66 -1.35
N ALA A 53 14.58 -2.08 -1.28
CA ALA A 53 15.55 -2.39 -0.24
C ALA A 53 14.99 -2.04 1.15
N SER A 54 14.42 -0.85 1.27
CA SER A 54 13.78 -0.34 2.49
C SER A 54 12.51 -1.11 2.86
N TYR A 55 11.76 -1.60 1.87
CA TYR A 55 10.60 -2.46 2.09
C TYR A 55 10.99 -3.84 2.64
N ASP A 56 12.09 -4.41 2.14
CA ASP A 56 12.60 -5.70 2.57
C ASP A 56 13.21 -5.62 3.97
N SER A 57 13.98 -4.58 4.26
CA SER A 57 14.62 -4.32 5.56
C SER A 57 13.70 -3.70 6.61
N CYS A 58 12.51 -3.21 6.20
CA CYS A 58 11.63 -2.39 7.04
C CYS A 58 12.29 -1.11 7.58
N SER A 59 13.18 -0.48 6.79
CA SER A 59 13.79 0.80 7.12
C SER A 59 13.01 1.98 6.54
N VAL A 60 12.93 3.08 7.29
CA VAL A 60 12.38 4.35 6.80
C VAL A 60 13.54 5.29 6.46
N PRO A 61 13.79 5.59 5.17
CA PRO A 61 14.83 6.54 4.80
C PRO A 61 14.47 7.96 5.24
N ALA A 62 15.49 8.78 5.51
CA ALA A 62 15.29 10.19 5.85
C ALA A 62 14.59 10.93 4.70
N GLY A 63 13.57 11.73 5.02
CA GLY A 63 12.79 12.48 4.03
C GLY A 63 11.80 11.64 3.22
N ALA A 64 11.59 10.37 3.56
CA ALA A 64 10.60 9.54 2.86
C ALA A 64 9.18 10.13 2.95
N PRO A 65 8.45 10.22 1.83
CA PRO A 65 7.07 10.70 1.83
C PRO A 65 6.22 9.87 2.79
N THR A 66 5.62 10.54 3.78
CA THR A 66 4.89 9.92 4.87
C THR A 66 3.48 10.51 4.98
N TYR A 67 2.50 9.63 5.01
CA TYR A 67 1.07 9.94 4.98
C TYR A 67 0.39 9.39 6.24
N ARG A 68 -0.52 10.17 6.83
CA ARG A 68 -1.11 9.88 8.16
C ARG A 68 -2.61 10.12 8.24
N SER A 69 -3.25 10.62 7.18
CA SER A 69 -4.67 11.04 7.27
C SER A 69 -5.63 9.85 7.32
N GLY A 70 -5.19 8.68 6.83
CA GLY A 70 -6.04 7.49 6.76
C GLY A 70 -7.13 7.58 5.67
N ASN A 71 -7.00 8.55 4.76
CA ASN A 71 -7.74 8.63 3.50
C ASN A 71 -6.85 9.19 2.37
N ASP A 72 -5.54 8.96 2.50
CA ASP A 72 -4.54 9.44 1.54
C ASP A 72 -4.66 8.64 0.25
N THR A 73 -4.86 9.35 -0.87
CA THR A 73 -4.89 8.75 -2.21
C THR A 73 -3.50 8.85 -2.82
N LEU A 74 -2.83 7.72 -2.97
CA LEU A 74 -1.49 7.64 -3.55
C LEU A 74 -1.54 7.19 -5.01
N THR A 75 -0.97 8.01 -5.89
CA THR A 75 -0.84 7.66 -7.31
C THR A 75 0.27 6.63 -7.47
N LEU A 76 -0.04 5.49 -8.10
CA LEU A 76 0.94 4.43 -8.34
C LEU A 76 1.76 4.72 -9.61
N LYS A 77 3.07 4.48 -9.53
CA LYS A 77 3.96 4.46 -10.70
C LYS A 77 3.85 3.10 -11.40
N LYS A 78 4.09 3.06 -12.71
CA LYS A 78 4.19 1.79 -13.46
C LYS A 78 5.21 0.86 -12.80
N GLY A 79 4.85 -0.41 -12.65
CA GLY A 79 5.66 -1.42 -11.98
C GLY A 79 5.35 -1.55 -10.49
N ALA A 80 6.32 -2.03 -9.73
CA ALA A 80 6.17 -2.26 -8.29
C ALA A 80 6.26 -0.94 -7.51
N ASN A 81 5.31 -0.74 -6.60
CA ASN A 81 5.32 0.36 -5.64
C ASN A 81 5.45 -0.24 -4.25
N TYR A 82 6.16 0.39 -3.33
CA TYR A 82 6.40 -0.18 -2.00
C TYR A 82 5.96 0.79 -0.91
N PHE A 83 5.16 0.27 0.01
CA PHE A 83 4.59 1.03 1.11
C PHE A 83 4.74 0.26 2.42
N ILE A 84 5.17 0.95 3.48
CA ILE A 84 5.32 0.38 4.82
C ILE A 84 4.68 1.28 5.87
N CYS A 85 4.43 0.72 7.07
CA CYS A 85 4.21 1.52 8.27
C CYS A 85 5.56 1.77 8.95
N GLY A 86 5.91 3.03 9.16
CA GLY A 86 7.17 3.45 9.77
C GLY A 86 7.21 3.40 11.29
N PHE A 87 6.10 3.04 11.95
CA PHE A 87 6.08 2.83 13.40
C PHE A 87 6.88 1.57 13.77
N THR A 88 7.66 1.66 14.84
CA THR A 88 8.53 0.57 15.32
C THR A 88 7.76 -0.74 15.48
N GLY A 89 8.24 -1.81 14.85
CA GLY A 89 7.65 -3.15 14.90
C GLY A 89 6.46 -3.36 13.97
N HIS A 90 5.83 -2.32 13.41
CA HIS A 90 4.65 -2.49 12.57
C HIS A 90 4.99 -3.13 11.21
N CYS A 91 6.03 -2.64 10.52
CA CYS A 91 6.46 -3.22 9.25
C CYS A 91 6.91 -4.69 9.40
N GLN A 92 7.68 -4.98 10.45
CA GLN A 92 8.18 -6.32 10.77
C GLN A 92 7.03 -7.30 11.05
N ASN A 93 5.95 -6.80 11.68
CA ASN A 93 4.72 -7.56 11.91
C ASN A 93 3.80 -7.65 10.66
N GLY A 94 4.33 -7.37 9.47
CA GLY A 94 3.63 -7.52 8.20
C GLY A 94 2.78 -6.32 7.78
N MET A 95 2.93 -5.16 8.42
CA MET A 95 2.24 -3.94 8.02
C MET A 95 2.96 -3.27 6.85
N LYS A 96 2.91 -3.92 5.68
CA LYS A 96 3.53 -3.48 4.43
C LYS A 96 2.80 -4.03 3.20
N ILE A 97 2.81 -3.30 2.10
CA ILE A 97 2.19 -3.70 0.83
C ILE A 97 3.06 -3.30 -0.37
N ALA A 98 3.10 -4.16 -1.39
CA ALA A 98 3.83 -3.92 -2.63
C ALA A 98 2.94 -4.13 -3.86
N PRO A 99 2.00 -3.22 -4.17
CA PRO A 99 1.15 -3.38 -5.35
C PRO A 99 1.95 -3.18 -6.63
N ILE A 100 1.63 -3.99 -7.65
CA ILE A 100 2.16 -3.84 -9.00
C ILE A 100 1.10 -3.10 -9.82
N ALA A 101 1.45 -1.92 -10.32
CA ALA A 101 0.60 -1.18 -11.26
C ALA A 101 1.06 -1.46 -12.68
N ALA A 102 0.27 -2.24 -13.41
CA ALA A 102 0.44 -2.44 -14.84
C ALA A 102 -0.44 -1.44 -15.60
N TRP A 103 0.12 -0.89 -16.68
CA TRP A 103 -0.64 -0.10 -17.65
C TRP A 103 -0.85 -1.03 -18.84
N PHE A 104 -2.07 -1.54 -18.99
CA PHE A 104 -2.47 -2.14 -20.25
C PHE A 104 -2.48 -1.00 -21.28
N ALA A 105 -1.70 -1.19 -22.34
CA ALA A 105 -1.83 -0.41 -23.56
C ALA A 105 -3.11 -0.84 -24.30
#